data_AF-A0A938PPC6-F1
#
_entry.id   AF-A0A938PPC6-F1
#
_cell.length_a   1.000
_cell.length_b   1.000
_cell.length_c   1.000
_cell.angle_alpha   90.00
_cell.angle_beta   90.00
_cell.angle_gamma   90.00
#
_symmetry.space_group_name_H-M   'P 1'
#
loop_
_entity.id
_entity.type
_entity.pdbx_description
1 polymer ?
#
loop_
_entity_poly.entity_id
_entity_poly.type
_entity_poly.pdbx_seq_one_letter_code
_entity_poly.pdbx_strand_id
1 'polypeptide(L)' 'MTPAEIFEAHRSRLLAIGYRILGSRAEAEDCVQDAWLRFATVDAAILD' A
#
# COMPACT_ATOMS: atom_id res chain seq x y z
N MET A 1 5.66 -9.36 -12.94
CA MET A 1 5.75 -8.80 -11.58
C MET A 1 4.34 -8.81 -11.04
N THR A 2 4.06 -9.61 -10.02
CA THR A 2 2.74 -9.69 -9.40
C THR A 2 2.43 -8.38 -8.69
N PRO A 3 1.15 -8.05 -8.46
CA PRO A 3 0.77 -6.89 -7.65
C PRO A 3 1.49 -6.88 -6.28
N ALA A 4 1.66 -8.05 -5.65
CA ALA A 4 2.32 -8.18 -4.36
C ALA A 4 3.82 -7.81 -4.44
N GLU A 5 4.50 -8.18 -5.52
CA GLU A 5 5.90 -7.81 -5.76
C GLU A 5 6.06 -6.29 -5.95
N ILE A 6 5.11 -5.64 -6.65
CA ILE A 6 5.09 -4.18 -6.83
C ILE A 6 4.87 -3.48 -5.48
N PHE A 7 3.95 -4.00 -4.67
CA PHE A 7 3.68 -3.46 -3.35
C PHE A 7 4.91 -3.55 -2.45
N GLU A 8 5.55 -4.71 -2.38
CA GLU A 8 6.71 -4.87 -1.50
C GLU A 8 7.91 -4.04 -1.94
N ALA A 9 8.09 -3.81 -3.25
CA ALA A 9 9.09 -2.87 -3.76
C ALA A 9 8.84 -1.42 -3.29
N HIS A 10 7.60 -1.05 -2.95
CA HIS A 10 7.22 0.31 -2.55
C HIS A 10 6.84 0.47 -1.08
N ARG A 11 6.66 -0.63 -0.33
CA ARG A 11 6.15 -0.63 1.06
C ARG A 11 6.94 0.29 1.97
N SER A 12 8.28 0.22 1.96
CA SER A 12 9.12 1.07 2.82
C SER A 12 8.94 2.57 2.54
N ARG A 13 8.79 2.94 1.26
CA ARG A 13 8.59 4.34 0.85
C ARG A 13 7.19 4.83 1.23
N LEU A 14 6.17 4.01 1.02
CA LEU A 14 4.79 4.34 1.37
C LEU A 14 4.63 4.49 2.88
N LEU A 15 5.24 3.62 3.67
CA LEU A 15 5.27 3.74 5.14
C LEU A 15 5.98 5.02 5.59
N ALA A 16 7.11 5.38 4.99
CA ALA A 16 7.81 6.63 5.33
C ALA A 16 6.97 7.87 5.02
N ILE A 17 6.24 7.86 3.91
CA ILE A 17 5.30 8.95 3.54
C ILE A 17 4.14 9.00 4.54
N GLY A 18 3.49 7.87 4.81
CA GLY A 18 2.38 7.78 5.77
C GLY A 18 2.79 8.24 7.16
N TYR A 19 3.96 7.80 7.63
CA TYR A 19 4.49 8.21 8.93
C TYR A 19 4.74 9.72 8.99
N ARG A 20 5.25 10.33 7.92
CA ARG A 20 5.47 11.79 7.87
C ARG A 20 4.17 12.60 7.90
N ILE A 21 3.08 12.04 7.38
CA ILE A 21 1.77 12.70 7.34
C ILE A 21 1.00 12.51 8.64
N LEU A 22 1.00 11.28 9.18
CA LEU A 22 0.16 10.89 10.32
C LEU A 22 0.88 11.02 11.66
N GLY A 23 2.23 10.98 11.68
CA GLY A 23 3.02 11.03 12.90
C GLY A 23 3.00 9.74 13.74
N SER A 24 2.16 8.77 13.37
CA SER A 24 2.04 7.46 13.99
C SER A 24 2.45 6.36 13.03
N ARG A 25 3.29 5.43 13.51
CA ARG A 25 3.70 4.29 12.69
C ARG A 25 2.57 3.29 12.49
N ALA A 26 1.76 3.04 13.51
CA ALA A 26 0.63 2.13 13.41
C ALA A 26 -0.40 2.65 12.39
N GLU A 27 -0.76 3.94 12.46
CA GLU A 27 -1.71 4.53 11.50
C GLU A 27 -1.15 4.56 10.07
N ALA A 28 0.17 4.73 9.92
CA ALA A 28 0.82 4.62 8.62
C ALA A 28 0.78 3.20 8.05
N GLU A 29 0.98 2.18 8.90
CA GLU A 29 0.88 0.77 8.51
C GLU A 29 -0.55 0.42 8.05
N ASP A 30 -1.56 0.81 8.83
CA ASP A 30 -2.98 0.61 8.49
C ASP A 30 -3.34 1.31 7.17
N CYS A 31 -2.94 2.57 7.00
CA CYS A 31 -3.24 3.34 5.78
C CYS A 31 -2.61 2.72 4.52
N VAL A 32 -1.36 2.26 4.62
CA VAL A 32 -0.67 1.59 3.51
C VAL A 32 -1.33 0.25 3.17
N GLN A 33 -1.80 -0.48 4.18
CA GLN A 33 -2.50 -1.75 4.01
C GLN A 33 -3.85 -1.56 3.32
N ASP A 34 -4.64 -0.57 3.73
CA ASP A 34 -5.90 -0.20 3.08
C ASP A 34 -5.71 0.21 1.62
N ALA A 35 -4.66 1.00 1.34
CA ALA A 35 -4.33 1.41 -0.02
C ALA A 35 -3.96 0.21 -0.91
N TRP A 36 -3.24 -0.76 -0.37
CA TRP A 36 -2.90 -2.01 -1.05
C TRP A 36 -4.14 -2.83 -1.40
N LEU A 37 -5.05 -3.04 -0.43
CA LEU A 37 -6.28 -3.79 -0.67
C LEU A 37 -7.11 -3.16 -1.79
N ARG A 38 -7.25 -1.83 -1.79
CA ARG A 38 -7.93 -1.11 -2.88
C ARG A 38 -7.25 -1.31 -4.23
N PHE A 39 -5.92 -1.19 -4.29
CA PHE A 39 -5.16 -1.40 -5.52
C PHE A 39 -5.33 -2.83 -6.07
N ALA A 40 -5.22 -3.84 -5.20
CA ALA A 40 -5.37 -5.24 -5.59
C ALA A 40 -6.78 -5.54 -6.13
N THR A 41 -7.83 -4.90 -5.60
CA THR A 41 -9.20 -5.05 -6.12
C THR A 41 -9.41 -4.39 -7.49
N VAL A 42 -8.75 -3.26 -7.75
CA VAL A 42 -8.83 -2.59 -9.06
C VAL A 42 -8.12 -3.41 -10.13
N ASP A 43 -6.93 -3.95 -9.82
CA ASP A 43 -6.18 -4.78 -10.76
C ASP A 43 -6.93 -6.08 -11.09
N ALA A 44 -7.54 -6.72 -10.08
CA ALA A 44 -8.38 -7.90 -10.26
C ALA A 44 -9.62 -7.61 -11.15
N ALA A 45 -10.20 -6.42 -11.06
CA ALA A 45 -11.34 -6.01 -11.89
C ALA A 45 -10.95 -5.57 -13.31
N ILE A 46 -9.68 -5.22 -13.55
CA ILE A 46 -9.16 -4.91 -14.90
C ILE A 46 -8.74 -6.20 -15.63
N LEU A 47 -8.41 -7.26 -14.89
CA LEU A 47 -7.99 -8.56 -15.44
C LEU A 47 -9.14 -9.51 -15.82
N ASP A 48 -10.41 -9.16 -15.52
CA ASP A 48 -11.63 -9.89 -15.91
C ASP A 48 -12.32 -9.18 -17.10
#